data_AF-A0A514MFK6-F1
#
_entry.id   AF-A0A514MFK6-F1
#
_cell.length_a   1.000
_cell.length_b   1.000
_cell.length_c   1.000
_cell.angle_alpha   90.00
_cell.angle_beta   90.00
_cell.angle_gamma   90.00
#
_symmetry.space_group_name_H-M   'P 1'
#
loop_
_entity.id
_entity.type
_entity.pdbx_description
1 polymer ?
#
loop_
_entity_poly.entity_id
_entity_poly.type
_entity_poly.pdbx_seq_one_letter_code
_entity_poly.pdbx_strand_id
1 'polypeptide(L)' 'QELEEMRSMTTEQLEEEVVDLKGELFLLRLKRSARQEFKSSEFGRMRKRIARMLTVKREREIEQGINKRLSRKLDRKW' A
#
# COMPACT_ATOMS: atom_id res chain seq x y z
N GLN A 1 9.92 0.03 14.15
CA GLN A 1 9.72 1.40 13.68
C GLN A 1 8.72 1.48 12.52
N GLU A 2 9.09 1.38 11.23
CA GLU A 2 8.08 1.56 10.13
C GLU A 2 6.81 0.70 10.25
N LEU A 3 6.91 -0.54 10.77
CA LEU A 3 5.76 -1.45 10.89
C LEU A 3 4.86 -1.12 12.09
N GLU A 4 5.43 -0.59 13.17
CA GLU A 4 4.67 -0.13 14.35
C GLU A 4 3.90 1.15 14.02
N GLU A 5 4.52 2.06 13.25
CA GLU A 5 3.88 3.27 12.73
C GLU A 5 2.68 2.93 11.83
N MET A 6 2.81 1.93 10.95
CA MET A 6 1.67 1.48 10.13
C MET A 6 0.52 0.90 10.98
N ARG A 7 0.83 0.28 12.12
CA ARG A 7 -0.18 -0.30 13.00
C ARG A 7 -0.90 0.74 13.85
N SER A 8 -0.27 1.88 14.15
CA SER A 8 -0.90 2.98 14.88
C SER A 8 -1.82 3.85 14.03
N MET A 9 -1.64 3.86 12.70
CA MET A 9 -2.50 4.59 11.76
C MET A 9 -3.93 4.03 11.70
N THR A 10 -4.91 4.89 11.44
CA THR A 10 -6.30 4.45 11.20
C THR A 10 -6.43 3.70 9.86
N THR A 11 -7.55 3.01 9.63
CA THR A 11 -7.78 2.29 8.37
C THR A 11 -7.90 3.23 7.17
N GLU A 12 -8.50 4.40 7.35
CA GLU A 12 -8.68 5.41 6.30
C GLU A 12 -7.33 6.00 5.89
N GLN A 13 -6.49 6.37 6.86
CA GLN A 13 -5.13 6.86 6.61
C GLN A 13 -4.26 5.83 5.90
N LEU A 14 -4.39 4.53 6.23
CA LEU A 14 -3.69 3.47 5.52
C LEU A 14 -4.13 3.36 4.06
N GLU A 15 -5.40 3.58 3.76
CA GLU A 15 -5.91 3.52 2.39
C GLU A 15 -5.45 4.71 1.56
N GLU A 16 -5.49 5.91 2.14
CA GLU A 16 -4.98 7.14 1.51
C GLU A 16 -3.49 7.02 1.18
N GLU A 17 -2.67 6.61 2.17
CA GLU A 17 -1.23 6.40 1.99
C GLU A 17 -0.93 5.33 0.91
N VAL A 18 -1.75 4.27 0.80
CA VAL A 18 -1.62 3.27 -0.27
C VAL A 18 -1.86 3.89 -1.65
N VAL A 19 -2.85 4.77 -1.78
CA VAL A 19 -3.16 5.46 -3.05
C VAL A 19 -2.01 6.40 -3.42
N ASP A 20 -1.52 7.18 -2.47
CA ASP A 20 -0.42 8.12 -2.69
C ASP A 20 0.87 7.41 -3.12
N LEU A 21 1.27 6.35 -2.41
CA LEU A 21 2.45 5.57 -2.79
C LEU A 21 2.32 4.90 -4.16
N LYS A 22 1.10 4.49 -4.56
CA LYS A 22 0.86 3.97 -5.91
C LYS A 22 1.01 5.08 -6.96
N GLY A 23 0.55 6.29 -6.66
CA GLY A 23 0.73 7.48 -7.50
C GLY A 23 2.20 7.84 -7.67
N GLU A 24 2.96 7.91 -6.57
CA GLU A 24 4.41 8.14 -6.62
C GLU A 24 5.15 7.05 -7.40
N LEU A 25 4.74 5.77 -7.25
CA LEU A 25 5.32 4.67 -7.98
C LEU A 25 5.08 4.80 -9.49
N PHE A 26 3.91 5.33 -9.87
CA PHE A 26 3.61 5.66 -11.27
C PHE A 26 4.50 6.79 -11.79
N LEU A 27 4.67 7.87 -11.03
CA LEU A 27 5.59 8.95 -11.38
C LEU A 27 7.04 8.46 -11.55
N LEU A 28 7.51 7.56 -10.69
CA LEU A 28 8.83 6.94 -10.83
C LEU A 28 8.94 6.10 -12.11
N ARG A 29 7.89 5.38 -12.51
CA ARG A 29 7.87 4.67 -13.80
C ARG A 29 7.96 5.64 -14.98
N LEU A 30 7.27 6.78 -14.91
CA LEU A 30 7.35 7.84 -15.92
C LEU A 30 8.76 8.46 -16.01
N LYS A 31 9.39 8.78 -14.87
CA LYS A 31 10.78 9.26 -14.82
C LYS A 31 11.73 8.26 -15.46
N ARG A 32 11.55 6.97 -15.17
CA ARG A 32 12.32 5.88 -15.78
C ARG A 32 12.12 5.81 -17.29
N SER A 33 10.89 5.93 -17.80
CA SER A 33 10.64 5.93 -19.25
C SER A 33 11.20 7.16 -19.94
N ALA A 34 11.17 8.32 -19.28
CA ALA A 34 11.74 9.57 -19.77
C ALA A 34 13.28 9.59 -19.70
N ARG A 35 13.93 8.52 -19.21
CA ARG A 35 15.38 8.41 -18.99
C ARG A 35 15.95 9.52 -18.11
N GLN A 36 15.12 10.06 -17.21
CA GLN A 36 15.58 10.99 -16.17
C GLN A 36 16.33 10.22 -15.08
N GLU A 37 17.13 10.92 -14.29
CA GLU A 37 17.78 10.30 -13.13
C GLU A 37 16.75 9.92 -12.06
N PHE A 38 16.85 8.69 -11.55
CA PHE A 38 16.02 8.19 -10.46
C PHE A 38 16.80 7.17 -9.62
N LYS A 39 16.35 6.95 -8.38
CA LYS A 39 16.90 5.92 -7.49
C LYS A 39 16.18 4.60 -7.73
N SER A 40 16.91 3.56 -8.16
CA SER A 40 16.34 2.23 -8.42
C SER A 40 15.85 1.52 -7.15
N SER A 41 16.46 1.80 -6.00
CA SER A 41 16.08 1.28 -4.68
C SER A 41 14.66 1.68 -4.26
N GLU A 42 14.19 2.86 -4.67
CA GLU A 42 12.86 3.39 -4.32
C GLU A 42 11.73 2.50 -4.86
N PHE A 43 11.88 1.95 -6.07
CA PHE A 43 10.90 0.99 -6.61
C PHE A 43 10.69 -0.21 -5.69
N GLY A 44 11.79 -0.75 -5.15
CA GLY A 44 11.73 -1.87 -4.21
C GLY A 44 11.13 -1.47 -2.88
N ARG A 45 11.58 -0.33 -2.34
CA ARG A 45 11.12 0.21 -1.05
C ARG A 45 9.61 0.48 -1.06
N MET A 46 9.12 1.19 -2.06
CA MET A 46 7.71 1.59 -2.15
C MET A 46 6.80 0.38 -2.34
N ARG A 47 7.16 -0.58 -3.20
CA ARG A 47 6.39 -1.83 -3.35
C ARG A 47 6.33 -2.61 -2.04
N LYS A 48 7.44 -2.71 -1.31
CA LYS A 48 7.47 -3.36 0.01
C LYS A 48 6.62 -2.61 1.03
N ARG A 49 6.63 -1.28 1.02
CA ARG A 49 5.80 -0.44 1.89
C ARG A 49 4.31 -0.65 1.63
N ILE A 50 3.88 -0.60 0.37
CA ILE A 50 2.49 -0.90 -0.03
C ILE A 50 2.08 -2.31 0.43
N ALA A 51 2.94 -3.32 0.22
CA ALA A 51 2.65 -4.69 0.64
C ALA A 51 2.41 -4.79 2.16
N ARG A 52 3.26 -4.15 2.98
CA ARG A 52 3.11 -4.13 4.45
C ARG A 52 1.80 -3.48 4.88
N MET A 53 1.42 -2.35 4.28
CA MET A 53 0.16 -1.66 4.61
C MET A 53 -1.06 -2.52 4.26
N LEU A 54 -1.06 -3.18 3.10
CA LEU A 54 -2.12 -4.12 2.72
C LEU A 54 -2.17 -5.34 3.65
N THR A 55 -1.03 -5.80 4.16
CA THR A 55 -1.00 -6.86 5.18
C THR A 55 -1.67 -6.40 6.47
N VAL A 56 -1.35 -5.21 6.99
CA VAL A 56 -1.99 -4.66 8.20
C VAL A 56 -3.50 -4.48 8.01
N LYS A 57 -3.94 -3.96 6.85
CA LYS A 57 -5.37 -3.88 6.51
C LYS A 57 -6.04 -5.25 6.56
N ARG A 58 -5.39 -6.28 5.99
CA ARG A 58 -5.93 -7.64 5.98
C ARG A 58 -5.94 -8.29 7.37
N GLU A 59 -4.93 -8.04 8.20
CA GLU A 59 -4.91 -8.47 9.61
C GLU A 59 -6.13 -7.92 10.37
N ARG A 60 -6.43 -6.62 10.20
CA ARG A 60 -7.63 -5.99 10.80
C ARG A 60 -8.93 -6.60 10.31
N GLU A 61 -9.05 -6.90 9.01
CA GLU A 61 -10.23 -7.59 8.48
C GLU A 61 -10.43 -8.99 9.10
N ILE A 62 -9.33 -9.70 9.39
CA ILE A 62 -9.37 -11.02 10.02
C ILE A 62 -9.81 -10.90 11.47
N GLU A 63 -9.32 -9.90 12.21
CA GLU A 63 -9.76 -9.61 13.58
C GLU A 63 -11.26 -9.27 13.66
N GLN A 64 -11.79 -8.59 12.65
CA GLN A 64 -13.23 -8.31 12.52
C GLN A 64 -14.06 -9.53 12.08
N GLY A 65 -13.43 -10.69 11.82
CA GLY A 65 -14.12 -11.91 11.40
C GLY A 65 -14.55 -11.94 9.92
N ILE A 66 -13.99 -11.07 9.07
CA ILE A 66 -14.36 -10.99 7.65
C ILE A 66 -13.80 -12.19 6.88
N ASN A 67 -14.71 -13.00 6.34
CA ASN A 67 -14.34 -14.16 5.52
C ASN A 67 -13.67 -13.74 4.19
N LYS A 68 -12.89 -14.65 3.58
CA LYS A 68 -12.15 -14.37 2.33
C LYS A 68 -13.04 -13.96 1.15
N ARG A 69 -14.32 -14.39 1.12
CA ARG A 69 -15.23 -14.05 0.01
C ARG A 69 -15.75 -12.63 0.14
N LEU A 70 -16.13 -12.24 1.36
CA LEU A 70 -16.62 -10.91 1.69
C LEU A 70 -15.51 -9.87 1.54
N SER A 71 -14.29 -10.17 2.02
CA SER A 71 -13.12 -9.31 1.81
C SER A 71 -12.88 -9.01 0.33
N ARG A 72 -12.89 -10.01 -0.56
CA ARG A 72 -12.77 -9.78 -2.02
C ARG A 72 -13.93 -8.98 -2.63
N LYS A 73 -15.14 -9.08 -2.08
CA LYS A 73 -16.28 -8.27 -2.53
C LYS A 73 -16.10 -6.81 -2.12
N LEU A 74 -15.61 -6.56 -0.90
CA LEU A 74 -15.31 -5.23 -0.39
C LEU A 74 -14.14 -4.59 -1.16
N ASP A 75 -13.06 -5.34 -1.38
CA ASP A 75 -11.87 -4.88 -2.11
C ASP A 75 -12.14 -4.57 -3.59
N ARG A 76 -13.15 -5.19 -4.20
CA ARG A 76 -13.59 -4.85 -5.56
C ARG A 76 -14.49 -3.61 -5.63
N LYS A 77 -15.12 -3.25 -4.51
CA LYS A 77 -16.00 -2.07 -4.41
C LYS A 77 -15.18 -0.81 -4.17
N TRP A 78 -14.07 -0.97 -3.45
CA TRP A 78 -13.00 0.00 -3.32
C TRP A 78 -12.27 0.17 -4.66
#